data_AF-A0AA44UAQ0-F1
#
_entry.id   AF-A0AA44UAQ0-F1
#
_cell.length_a   1.000
_cell.length_b   1.000
_cell.length_c   1.000
_cell.angle_alpha   90.00
_cell.angle_beta   90.00
_cell.angle_gamma   90.00
#
_symmetry.space_group_name_H-M   'P 1'
#
loop_
_entity.id
_entity.type
_entity.pdbx_description
1 polymer ?
#
loop_
_entity_poly.entity_id
_entity_poly.type
_entity_poly.pdbx_seq_one_letter_code
_entity_poly.pdbx_strand_id
1 'polypeptide(L)'
;MAEGQKSAVTGYYLNHGEWPKDNTSAGVASPASNIKGKYVQKVEVNNGVVTATMASSNVNKEIKDKRLSLWAKRQDGSVKWFCGQPVKRNANAKDDAVTADKDKEIETKHLPSTCRDESAVAGYCPNHGTWPENNGDAGVASSDKIKGKYVEKVEVANGVVTAQMNPSGVNNEIKGKKLSLWAKRENGSVKWFCGQPVKRESNNADADDVTDDTNGTKIDTKHLPSTCRDKSTAVCTKHHAPISNTSKKSAVAGYCPNHGTWPKNFVIPAKAGI
;
A
#
# COMPACT_ATOMS: atom_id res chain seq x y z
N MET A 1 -11.29 -14.24 19.86
CA MET A 1 -12.00 -15.00 18.80
C MET A 1 -11.16 -15.23 17.55
N ALA A 2 -10.24 -14.33 17.17
CA ALA A 2 -9.46 -14.44 15.93
C ALA A 2 -8.17 -15.30 16.00
N GLU A 3 -7.69 -15.63 17.20
CA GLU A 3 -6.43 -16.38 17.40
C GLU A 3 -6.52 -17.83 16.92
N GLY A 4 -7.68 -18.48 17.09
CA GLY A 4 -7.89 -19.86 16.64
C GLY A 4 -7.79 -19.99 15.11
N GLN A 5 -8.30 -19.01 14.36
CA GLN A 5 -8.21 -18.99 12.90
C GLN A 5 -6.79 -18.69 12.45
N LYS A 6 -6.06 -17.82 13.15
CA LYS A 6 -4.64 -17.58 12.86
C LYS A 6 -3.83 -18.87 12.99
N SER A 7 -3.99 -19.59 14.10
CA SER A 7 -3.29 -20.85 14.34
C SER A 7 -3.61 -21.89 13.27
N ALA A 8 -4.88 -22.02 12.88
CA ALA A 8 -5.32 -22.98 11.88
C ALA A 8 -4.76 -22.65 10.48
N VAL A 9 -4.83 -21.37 10.07
CA VAL A 9 -4.27 -20.89 8.79
C VAL A 9 -2.74 -21.04 8.75
N THR A 10 -2.05 -20.68 9.84
CA THR A 10 -0.60 -20.86 9.96
C THR A 10 -0.20 -22.33 9.89
N GLY A 11 -0.88 -23.20 10.63
CA GLY A 11 -0.61 -24.63 10.62
C GLY A 11 -0.81 -25.25 9.24
N TYR A 12 -1.89 -24.88 8.54
CA TYR A 12 -2.13 -25.32 7.17
C TYR A 12 -0.99 -24.89 6.22
N TYR A 13 -0.61 -23.61 6.27
CA TYR A 13 0.47 -23.09 5.43
C TYR A 13 1.81 -23.79 5.69
N LEU A 14 2.17 -24.02 6.95
CA LEU A 14 3.43 -24.70 7.30
C LEU A 14 3.46 -26.16 6.83
N ASN A 15 2.30 -26.83 6.77
CA ASN A 15 2.21 -28.23 6.33
C ASN A 15 2.09 -28.39 4.80
N HIS A 16 1.50 -27.42 4.10
CA HIS A 16 1.19 -27.54 2.67
C HIS A 16 2.01 -26.60 1.77
N GLY A 17 2.67 -25.59 2.34
CA GLY A 17 3.42 -24.59 1.59
C GLY A 17 2.54 -23.62 0.79
N GLU A 18 1.23 -23.63 1.03
CA GLU A 18 0.24 -22.78 0.37
C GLU A 18 -0.86 -22.35 1.34
N TRP A 19 -1.45 -21.19 1.09
CA TRP A 19 -2.50 -20.61 1.92
C TRP A 19 -3.82 -21.37 1.72
N PRO A 20 -4.57 -21.67 2.80
CA PRO A 20 -5.83 -22.40 2.67
C PRO A 20 -6.86 -21.57 1.89
N LYS A 21 -7.46 -22.18 0.86
CA LYS A 21 -8.44 -21.50 -0.01
C LYS A 21 -9.69 -21.03 0.74
N ASP A 22 -10.12 -21.77 1.76
CA ASP A 22 -11.36 -21.52 2.49
C ASP A 22 -11.32 -22.02 3.95
N ASN A 23 -12.40 -21.82 4.69
CA ASN A 23 -12.56 -22.29 6.08
C ASN A 23 -12.35 -23.80 6.22
N THR A 24 -12.88 -24.60 5.28
CA THR A 24 -12.83 -26.06 5.32
C THR A 24 -11.39 -26.53 5.15
N SER A 25 -10.66 -25.98 4.18
CA SER A 25 -9.23 -26.26 3.98
C SER A 25 -8.41 -25.85 5.20
N ALA A 26 -8.69 -24.70 5.80
CA ALA A 26 -7.99 -24.26 7.01
C ALA A 26 -8.32 -25.11 8.26
N GLY A 27 -9.32 -26.00 8.20
CA GLY A 27 -9.74 -26.79 9.36
C GLY A 27 -10.51 -25.97 10.40
N VAL A 28 -11.19 -24.89 9.99
CA VAL A 28 -12.05 -24.08 10.86
C VAL A 28 -13.52 -24.25 10.50
N ALA A 29 -14.42 -23.84 11.40
CA ALA A 29 -15.85 -24.07 11.21
C ALA A 29 -16.38 -23.49 9.89
N SER A 30 -17.18 -24.30 9.22
CA SER A 30 -17.81 -24.01 7.93
C SER A 30 -19.31 -24.34 8.01
N PRO A 31 -20.23 -23.54 7.46
CA PRO A 31 -19.99 -22.26 6.76
C PRO A 31 -19.45 -21.15 7.67
N ALA A 32 -18.87 -20.09 7.08
CA ALA A 32 -18.30 -18.93 7.79
C ALA A 32 -19.26 -18.27 8.82
N SER A 33 -20.57 -18.39 8.60
CA SER A 33 -21.62 -17.92 9.52
C SER A 33 -21.68 -18.69 10.85
N ASN A 34 -21.05 -19.87 10.93
CA ASN A 34 -20.89 -20.61 12.18
C ASN A 34 -19.85 -19.97 13.11
N ILE A 35 -18.93 -19.17 12.57
CA ILE A 35 -17.94 -18.41 13.35
C ILE A 35 -18.49 -17.01 13.62
N LYS A 36 -19.32 -16.89 14.65
CA LYS A 36 -19.99 -15.65 15.05
C LYS A 36 -19.74 -15.33 16.51
N GLY A 37 -19.93 -14.07 16.89
CA GLY A 37 -19.80 -13.60 18.27
C GLY A 37 -20.70 -12.41 18.54
N LYS A 38 -20.61 -11.84 19.75
CA LYS A 38 -21.47 -10.71 20.18
C LYS A 38 -21.48 -9.53 19.19
N TYR A 39 -20.34 -9.24 18.57
CA TYR A 39 -20.15 -8.12 17.64
C TYR A 39 -19.76 -8.55 16.23
N VAL A 40 -19.62 -9.86 15.97
CA VAL A 40 -19.11 -10.41 14.72
C VAL A 40 -20.18 -11.30 14.11
N GLN A 41 -20.59 -10.97 12.88
CA GLN A 41 -21.60 -11.71 12.12
C GLN A 41 -21.05 -13.02 11.57
N LYS A 42 -19.85 -12.97 10.97
CA LYS A 42 -19.17 -14.13 10.38
C LYS A 42 -17.66 -13.91 10.33
N VAL A 43 -16.91 -14.99 10.29
CA VAL A 43 -15.46 -14.99 10.00
C VAL A 43 -15.19 -15.96 8.85
N GLU A 44 -14.59 -15.42 7.81
CA GLU A 44 -14.31 -16.12 6.55
C GLU A 44 -12.81 -16.17 6.31
N VAL A 45 -12.29 -17.35 6.01
CA VAL A 45 -10.94 -17.55 5.48
C VAL A 45 -11.07 -17.62 3.96
N ASN A 46 -10.29 -16.82 3.27
CA ASN A 46 -10.21 -16.85 1.81
C ASN A 46 -8.75 -16.68 1.41
N ASN A 47 -8.17 -17.72 0.80
CA ASN A 47 -6.75 -17.78 0.46
C ASN A 47 -5.85 -17.32 1.64
N GLY A 48 -6.09 -17.86 2.84
CA GLY A 48 -5.35 -17.52 4.06
C GLY A 48 -5.56 -16.10 4.61
N VAL A 49 -6.43 -15.28 4.01
CA VAL A 49 -6.89 -14.02 4.61
C VAL A 49 -8.12 -14.30 5.46
N VAL A 50 -8.05 -13.95 6.74
CA VAL A 50 -9.16 -14.08 7.69
C VAL A 50 -9.90 -12.75 7.73
N THR A 51 -11.14 -12.71 7.25
CA THR A 51 -11.98 -11.51 7.25
C THR A 51 -13.13 -11.66 8.22
N ALA A 52 -13.25 -10.72 9.16
CA ALA A 52 -14.37 -10.64 10.07
C ALA A 52 -15.38 -9.59 9.56
N THR A 53 -16.66 -9.95 9.53
CA THR A 53 -17.77 -9.01 9.27
C THR A 53 -18.44 -8.66 10.58
N MET A 54 -18.56 -7.36 10.86
CA MET A 54 -19.24 -6.84 12.04
C MET A 54 -20.74 -7.13 11.99
N ALA A 55 -21.35 -7.35 13.14
CA ALA A 55 -22.79 -7.59 13.25
C ALA A 55 -23.63 -6.41 12.70
N SER A 56 -24.85 -6.70 12.28
CA SER A 56 -25.81 -5.70 11.80
C SER A 56 -26.59 -5.03 12.95
N SER A 57 -26.52 -5.58 14.16
CA SER A 57 -27.19 -5.09 15.37
C SER A 57 -26.24 -5.08 16.57
N ASN A 58 -26.55 -4.29 17.60
CA ASN A 58 -25.77 -4.17 18.84
C ASN A 58 -24.30 -3.76 18.65
N VAL A 59 -24.00 -3.08 17.54
CA VAL A 59 -22.70 -2.44 17.24
C VAL A 59 -22.92 -0.96 16.94
N ASN A 60 -21.85 -0.17 16.99
CA ASN A 60 -21.91 1.24 16.60
C ASN A 60 -22.36 1.36 15.12
N LYS A 61 -23.23 2.33 14.83
CA LYS A 61 -23.78 2.61 13.49
C LYS A 61 -22.69 2.83 12.44
N GLU A 62 -21.52 3.34 12.84
CA GLU A 62 -20.39 3.60 11.95
C GLU A 62 -19.59 2.32 11.59
N ILE A 63 -19.78 1.21 12.31
CA ILE A 63 -19.06 -0.06 12.09
C ILE A 63 -19.97 -1.23 11.71
N LYS A 64 -21.30 -1.03 11.69
CA LYS A 64 -22.26 -2.06 11.30
C LYS A 64 -21.99 -2.58 9.89
N ASP A 65 -22.10 -3.89 9.71
CA ASP A 65 -21.86 -4.56 8.41
C ASP A 65 -20.47 -4.32 7.79
N LYS A 66 -19.56 -3.70 8.54
CA LYS A 66 -18.21 -3.39 8.10
C LYS A 66 -17.25 -4.56 8.34
N ARG A 67 -16.07 -4.47 7.74
CA ARG A 67 -15.10 -5.55 7.67
C ARG A 67 -13.71 -5.11 8.13
N LEU A 68 -12.98 -6.05 8.70
CA LEU A 68 -11.53 -5.99 8.90
C LEU A 68 -10.94 -7.33 8.49
N SER A 69 -9.68 -7.30 8.06
CA SER A 69 -8.96 -8.52 7.69
C SER A 69 -7.72 -8.69 8.55
N LEU A 70 -7.38 -9.96 8.74
CA LEU A 70 -6.09 -10.41 9.23
C LEU A 70 -5.47 -11.24 8.12
N TRP A 71 -4.22 -10.98 7.80
CA TRP A 71 -3.48 -11.72 6.79
C TRP A 71 -2.08 -12.00 7.29
N ALA A 72 -1.45 -13.03 6.73
CA ALA A 72 -0.09 -13.36 7.05
C ALA A 72 0.80 -13.34 5.80
N LYS A 73 2.07 -13.07 6.00
CA LYS A 73 3.11 -13.20 4.97
C LYS A 73 4.19 -14.12 5.50
N ARG A 74 4.84 -14.86 4.61
CA ARG A 74 6.01 -15.65 4.98
C ARG A 74 7.18 -14.73 5.39
N GLN A 75 7.91 -15.15 6.42
CA GLN A 75 9.15 -14.52 6.91
C GLN A 75 10.07 -15.64 7.42
N ASP A 76 11.14 -15.96 6.68
CA ASP A 76 12.24 -16.84 7.11
C ASP A 76 11.83 -18.08 7.92
N GLY A 77 11.01 -18.96 7.32
CA GLY A 77 10.56 -20.21 7.95
C GLY A 77 9.39 -20.05 8.95
N SER A 78 8.89 -18.83 9.13
CA SER A 78 7.71 -18.50 9.93
C SER A 78 6.70 -17.66 9.13
N VAL A 79 5.59 -17.29 9.77
CA VAL A 79 4.61 -16.36 9.18
C VAL A 79 4.38 -15.17 10.11
N LYS A 80 4.43 -13.96 9.55
CA LYS A 80 4.11 -12.71 10.26
C LYS A 80 2.67 -12.32 9.95
N TRP A 81 1.88 -12.06 10.99
CA TRP A 81 0.48 -11.65 10.87
C TRP A 81 0.32 -10.13 10.92
N PHE A 82 -0.68 -9.66 10.20
CA PHE A 82 -1.10 -8.28 10.08
C PHE A 82 -2.61 -8.18 10.35
N CYS A 83 -3.07 -7.00 10.72
CA CYS A 83 -4.46 -6.70 11.00
C CYS A 83 -4.79 -5.29 10.53
N GLY A 84 -5.86 -5.12 9.76
CA GLY A 84 -6.23 -3.82 9.25
C GLY A 84 -7.55 -3.81 8.49
N GLN A 85 -7.67 -2.82 7.61
CA GLN A 85 -8.78 -2.74 6.66
C GLN A 85 -8.82 -3.99 5.77
N PRO A 86 -9.96 -4.28 5.13
CA PRO A 86 -10.11 -5.53 4.42
C PRO A 86 -9.12 -5.64 3.27
N VAL A 87 -8.60 -6.84 3.06
CA VAL A 87 -7.66 -7.16 1.98
C VAL A 87 -8.08 -8.46 1.29
N LYS A 88 -7.54 -8.67 0.09
CA LYS A 88 -7.67 -9.88 -0.71
C LYS A 88 -6.29 -10.37 -1.11
N ARG A 89 -6.05 -11.66 -0.94
CA ARG A 89 -4.92 -12.37 -1.54
C ARG A 89 -5.34 -12.90 -2.90
N ASN A 90 -4.40 -12.89 -3.85
CA ASN A 90 -4.61 -13.47 -5.17
C ASN A 90 -5.04 -14.95 -5.05
N ALA A 91 -5.71 -15.46 -6.09
CA ALA A 91 -6.14 -16.86 -6.16
C ALA A 91 -4.97 -17.86 -6.22
N ASN A 92 -3.76 -17.39 -6.52
CA ASN A 92 -2.56 -18.20 -6.38
C ASN A 92 -2.24 -18.39 -4.89
N ALA A 93 -2.44 -19.61 -4.41
CA ALA A 93 -2.28 -19.97 -3.01
C ALA A 93 -0.86 -19.81 -2.47
N LYS A 94 0.15 -19.56 -3.32
CA LYS A 94 1.54 -19.29 -2.89
C LYS A 94 1.87 -17.81 -2.74
N ASP A 95 1.02 -16.91 -3.21
CA ASP A 95 1.33 -15.47 -3.19
C ASP A 95 1.25 -14.92 -1.76
N ASP A 96 2.30 -14.24 -1.29
CA ASP A 96 2.28 -13.54 0.00
C ASP A 96 1.66 -12.14 -0.10
N ALA A 97 1.56 -11.61 -1.31
CA ALA A 97 1.00 -10.30 -1.57
C ALA A 97 -0.52 -10.29 -1.32
N VAL A 98 -0.97 -9.24 -0.64
CA VAL A 98 -2.39 -8.91 -0.49
C VAL A 98 -2.64 -7.54 -1.10
N THR A 99 -3.88 -7.29 -1.49
CA THR A 99 -4.34 -6.03 -2.07
C THR A 99 -5.56 -5.54 -1.32
N ALA A 100 -5.77 -4.22 -1.26
CA ALA A 100 -6.92 -3.66 -0.53
C ALA A 100 -8.27 -4.12 -1.11
N ASP A 101 -9.19 -4.51 -0.23
CA ASP A 101 -10.58 -4.85 -0.53
C ASP A 101 -11.50 -3.79 0.10
N LYS A 102 -11.69 -2.67 -0.60
CA LYS A 102 -12.37 -1.47 -0.05
C LYS A 102 -13.87 -1.63 0.21
N ASP A 103 -14.42 -2.82 0.01
CA ASP A 103 -15.83 -3.06 0.28
C ASP A 103 -16.11 -3.12 1.78
N LYS A 104 -16.90 -2.16 2.26
CA LYS A 104 -17.37 -2.04 3.65
C LYS A 104 -16.25 -1.99 4.68
N GLU A 105 -15.18 -1.24 4.41
CA GLU A 105 -14.05 -1.08 5.32
C GLU A 105 -14.40 -0.26 6.58
N ILE A 106 -13.90 -0.71 7.73
CA ILE A 106 -13.92 0.06 8.97
C ILE A 106 -12.98 1.26 8.81
N GLU A 107 -13.45 2.46 9.16
CA GLU A 107 -12.57 3.65 9.19
C GLU A 107 -11.49 3.46 10.26
N THR A 108 -10.25 3.85 9.96
CA THR A 108 -9.09 3.61 10.83
C THR A 108 -9.25 4.20 12.23
N LYS A 109 -10.05 5.26 12.40
CA LYS A 109 -10.40 5.85 13.71
C LYS A 109 -11.11 4.85 14.64
N HIS A 110 -11.82 3.86 14.08
CA HIS A 110 -12.51 2.81 14.82
C HIS A 110 -11.69 1.52 14.99
N LEU A 111 -10.51 1.45 14.36
CA LEU A 111 -9.60 0.33 14.54
C LEU A 111 -8.64 0.61 15.71
N PRO A 112 -8.34 -0.37 16.57
CA PRO A 112 -7.25 -0.28 17.52
C PRO A 112 -5.92 0.00 16.81
N SER A 113 -4.97 0.68 17.46
CA SER A 113 -3.66 0.97 16.87
C SER A 113 -2.92 -0.28 16.39
N THR A 114 -3.12 -1.41 17.07
CA THR A 114 -2.57 -2.73 16.74
C THR A 114 -3.26 -3.43 15.55
N CYS A 115 -4.29 -2.82 14.97
CA CYS A 115 -5.00 -3.33 13.81
C CYS A 115 -5.19 -2.23 12.76
N ARG A 116 -4.09 -1.51 12.46
CA ARG A 116 -4.01 -0.49 11.41
C ARG A 116 -2.86 -0.77 10.46
N ASP A 117 -2.49 -2.04 10.29
CA ASP A 117 -1.48 -2.43 9.32
C ASP A 117 -1.98 -2.06 7.92
N GLU A 118 -1.17 -1.29 7.20
CA GLU A 118 -1.49 -0.78 5.87
C GLU A 118 -0.83 -1.64 4.80
N SER A 119 -1.61 -2.02 3.78
CA SER A 119 -1.16 -2.83 2.64
C SER A 119 -0.44 -2.00 1.56
N ALA A 120 0.19 -0.87 1.90
CA ALA A 120 0.80 0.06 0.94
C ALA A 120 2.17 0.56 1.43
N VAL A 121 3.01 1.08 0.51
CA VAL A 121 4.39 1.55 0.80
C VAL A 121 4.48 2.51 2.00
N ALA A 122 3.47 3.37 2.19
CA ALA A 122 3.44 4.35 3.28
C ALA A 122 3.31 3.72 4.68
N GLY A 123 2.68 2.56 4.79
CA GLY A 123 2.55 1.80 6.04
C GLY A 123 3.51 0.63 6.17
N TYR A 124 4.22 0.27 5.10
CA TYR A 124 5.18 -0.85 5.13
C TYR A 124 6.39 -0.52 6.01
N CYS A 125 7.10 0.59 5.76
CA CYS A 125 8.34 0.88 6.49
C CYS A 125 8.16 1.10 8.01
N PRO A 126 7.15 1.85 8.50
CA PRO A 126 6.90 1.99 9.94
C PRO A 126 6.64 0.66 10.67
N ASN A 127 6.06 -0.34 9.99
CA ASN A 127 5.66 -1.62 10.60
C ASN A 127 6.66 -2.77 10.35
N HIS A 128 7.62 -2.58 9.44
CA HIS A 128 8.58 -3.60 9.03
C HIS A 128 10.05 -3.25 9.30
N GLY A 129 10.37 -1.97 9.53
CA GLY A 129 11.76 -1.51 9.63
C GLY A 129 12.43 -1.34 8.26
N THR A 130 12.08 -2.18 7.28
CA THR A 130 12.58 -2.15 5.91
C THR A 130 11.58 -1.52 4.92
N TRP A 131 12.06 -1.06 3.76
CA TRP A 131 11.21 -0.65 2.64
C TRP A 131 10.79 -1.85 1.78
N PRO A 132 9.60 -1.84 1.15
CA PRO A 132 9.16 -2.97 0.33
C PRO A 132 10.00 -3.06 -0.96
N GLU A 133 10.54 -4.24 -1.27
CA GLU A 133 11.47 -4.42 -2.40
C GLU A 133 10.76 -4.20 -3.74
N ASN A 134 9.51 -4.62 -3.86
CA ASN A 134 8.73 -4.54 -5.10
C ASN A 134 7.24 -4.22 -4.87
N ASN A 135 6.46 -4.10 -5.97
CA ASN A 135 5.02 -3.86 -5.93
C ASN A 135 4.25 -4.90 -5.10
N GLY A 136 4.63 -6.18 -5.21
CA GLY A 136 3.98 -7.27 -4.48
C GLY A 136 4.20 -7.16 -2.97
N ASP A 137 5.45 -6.88 -2.56
CA ASP A 137 5.78 -6.66 -1.14
C ASP A 137 5.01 -5.46 -0.57
N ALA A 138 4.94 -4.40 -1.38
CA ALA A 138 4.19 -3.20 -1.10
C ALA A 138 2.67 -3.39 -1.11
N GLY A 139 2.15 -4.57 -1.47
CA GLY A 139 0.72 -4.87 -1.50
C GLY A 139 -0.07 -4.11 -2.59
N VAL A 140 0.62 -3.70 -3.66
CA VAL A 140 0.03 -3.01 -4.80
C VAL A 140 0.10 -3.88 -6.06
N ALA A 141 -0.74 -3.58 -7.05
CA ALA A 141 -0.78 -4.34 -8.30
C ALA A 141 0.60 -4.35 -9.01
N SER A 142 0.86 -5.34 -9.86
CA SER A 142 2.08 -5.40 -10.66
C SER A 142 2.25 -4.14 -11.52
N SER A 143 3.49 -3.76 -11.82
CA SER A 143 3.79 -2.41 -12.32
C SER A 143 3.06 -2.06 -13.61
N ASP A 144 2.98 -3.01 -14.53
CA ASP A 144 2.29 -2.97 -15.83
C ASP A 144 0.75 -3.08 -15.73
N LYS A 145 0.19 -3.20 -14.53
CA LYS A 145 -1.26 -3.08 -14.25
C LYS A 145 -1.65 -1.72 -13.66
N ILE A 146 -0.69 -0.96 -13.11
CA ILE A 146 -0.95 0.40 -12.59
C ILE A 146 -0.77 1.41 -13.73
N LYS A 147 -1.84 1.59 -14.52
CA LYS A 147 -1.86 2.42 -15.73
C LYS A 147 -2.88 3.56 -15.62
N GLY A 148 -2.68 4.60 -16.42
CA GLY A 148 -3.60 5.73 -16.51
C GLY A 148 -3.54 6.42 -17.86
N LYS A 149 -4.37 7.46 -18.03
CA LYS A 149 -4.43 8.25 -19.28
C LYS A 149 -3.05 8.73 -19.76
N TYR A 150 -2.17 9.07 -18.81
CA TYR A 150 -0.83 9.59 -19.08
C TYR A 150 0.29 8.70 -18.53
N VAL A 151 -0.04 7.61 -17.84
CA VAL A 151 0.91 6.76 -17.10
C VAL A 151 0.91 5.35 -17.70
N GLU A 152 2.09 4.90 -18.11
CA GLU A 152 2.34 3.60 -18.73
C GLU A 152 2.46 2.48 -17.70
N LYS A 153 3.16 2.76 -16.60
CA LYS A 153 3.33 1.84 -15.46
C LYS A 153 3.74 2.60 -14.22
N VAL A 154 3.52 1.98 -13.05
CA VAL A 154 4.04 2.45 -11.76
C VAL A 154 4.74 1.31 -11.05
N GLU A 155 6.02 1.50 -10.79
CA GLU A 155 6.90 0.49 -10.22
C GLU A 155 7.33 0.91 -8.81
N VAL A 156 7.26 -0.02 -7.87
CA VAL A 156 7.85 0.13 -6.54
C VAL A 156 9.16 -0.64 -6.56
N ALA A 157 10.25 0.03 -6.17
CA ALA A 157 11.56 -0.58 -5.99
C ALA A 157 12.15 -0.07 -4.68
N ASN A 158 12.34 -0.95 -3.70
CA ASN A 158 12.86 -0.60 -2.37
C ASN A 158 12.13 0.63 -1.77
N GLY A 159 10.80 0.65 -1.81
CA GLY A 159 9.97 1.75 -1.32
C GLY A 159 10.03 3.05 -2.14
N VAL A 160 10.77 3.10 -3.24
CA VAL A 160 10.69 4.18 -4.22
C VAL A 160 9.60 3.84 -5.24
N VAL A 161 8.60 4.70 -5.37
CA VAL A 161 7.50 4.56 -6.32
C VAL A 161 7.82 5.39 -7.57
N THR A 162 8.08 4.75 -8.69
CA THR A 162 8.44 5.40 -9.95
C THR A 162 7.34 5.25 -10.98
N ALA A 163 6.81 6.39 -11.45
CA ALA A 163 5.81 6.42 -12.52
C ALA A 163 6.48 6.71 -13.85
N GLN A 164 6.14 5.92 -14.88
CA GLN A 164 6.57 6.13 -16.26
C GLN A 164 5.42 6.71 -17.09
N MET A 165 5.69 7.79 -17.82
CA MET A 165 4.71 8.44 -18.68
C MET A 165 4.51 7.65 -19.98
N ASN A 166 3.29 7.67 -20.51
CA ASN A 166 2.95 6.99 -21.76
C ASN A 166 3.87 7.40 -22.92
N PRO A 167 4.20 6.48 -23.85
CA PRO A 167 4.98 6.79 -25.04
C PRO A 167 4.16 7.59 -26.08
N SER A 168 2.83 7.61 -25.95
CA SER A 168 1.89 8.33 -26.81
C SER A 168 0.80 9.03 -25.99
N GLY A 169 0.09 9.99 -26.59
CA GLY A 169 -1.01 10.71 -25.90
C GLY A 169 -0.56 11.67 -24.78
N VAL A 170 0.74 11.94 -24.65
CA VAL A 170 1.35 12.93 -23.76
C VAL A 170 2.21 13.92 -24.54
N ASN A 171 2.58 15.04 -23.91
CA ASN A 171 3.50 16.03 -24.49
C ASN A 171 4.84 15.36 -24.90
N ASN A 172 5.35 15.69 -26.09
CA ASN A 172 6.62 15.18 -26.62
C ASN A 172 7.79 15.30 -25.63
N GLU A 173 7.82 16.35 -24.81
CA GLU A 173 8.89 16.57 -23.84
C GLU A 173 8.82 15.65 -22.61
N ILE A 174 7.75 14.88 -22.43
CA ILE A 174 7.56 13.96 -21.28
C ILE A 174 7.31 12.50 -21.66
N LYS A 175 7.24 12.16 -22.95
CA LYS A 175 7.01 10.79 -23.44
C LYS A 175 8.07 9.82 -22.90
N GLY A 176 7.64 8.71 -22.29
CA GLY A 176 8.53 7.69 -21.73
C GLY A 176 9.39 8.17 -20.55
N LYS A 177 9.18 9.42 -20.08
CA LYS A 177 9.92 9.98 -18.95
C LYS A 177 9.32 9.56 -17.63
N LYS A 178 10.11 9.69 -16.58
CA LYS A 178 9.80 9.20 -15.24
C LYS A 178 9.87 10.30 -14.19
N LEU A 179 9.12 10.08 -13.12
CA LEU A 179 9.24 10.76 -11.84
C LEU A 179 9.17 9.72 -10.73
N SER A 180 9.75 10.05 -9.58
CA SER A 180 9.73 9.16 -8.42
C SER A 180 9.13 9.86 -7.21
N LEU A 181 8.46 9.06 -6.37
CA LEU A 181 8.11 9.37 -5.01
C LEU A 181 8.92 8.46 -4.09
N TRP A 182 9.49 9.01 -3.04
CA TRP A 182 10.22 8.24 -2.04
C TRP A 182 9.93 8.80 -0.66
N ALA A 183 10.19 8.01 0.37
CA ALA A 183 10.02 8.46 1.73
C ALA A 183 11.26 8.22 2.58
N LYS A 184 11.39 8.99 3.64
CA LYS A 184 12.41 8.84 4.69
C LYS A 184 11.72 8.75 6.04
N ARG A 185 12.23 7.92 6.94
CA ARG A 185 11.71 7.83 8.32
C ARG A 185 11.96 9.12 9.10
N GLU A 186 10.97 9.53 9.90
CA GLU A 186 11.04 10.67 10.82
C GLU A 186 10.14 10.40 12.03
N ASN A 187 10.74 10.27 13.23
CA ASN A 187 10.05 10.19 14.53
C ASN A 187 8.85 9.22 14.58
N GLY A 188 9.03 7.98 14.11
CA GLY A 188 7.96 6.96 14.11
C GLY A 188 6.93 7.12 12.98
N SER A 189 7.19 8.00 12.02
CA SER A 189 6.40 8.17 10.78
C SER A 189 7.35 8.22 9.58
N VAL A 190 6.80 8.41 8.37
CA VAL A 190 7.57 8.61 7.14
C VAL A 190 7.19 9.92 6.45
N LYS A 191 8.18 10.65 5.96
CA LYS A 191 8.00 11.86 5.15
C LYS A 191 8.22 11.53 3.68
N TRP A 192 7.23 11.84 2.86
CA TRP A 192 7.28 11.64 1.41
C TRP A 192 7.85 12.85 0.66
N PHE A 193 8.56 12.54 -0.41
CA PHE A 193 9.18 13.45 -1.35
C PHE A 193 8.77 13.06 -2.77
N CYS A 194 8.80 14.04 -3.68
CA CYS A 194 8.44 13.83 -5.08
C CYS A 194 9.37 14.65 -5.96
N GLY A 195 9.91 14.03 -7.00
CA GLY A 195 10.88 14.70 -7.86
C GLY A 195 11.30 13.88 -9.06
N GLN A 196 12.49 14.21 -9.55
CA GLN A 196 13.13 13.45 -10.62
C GLN A 196 13.37 12.00 -10.16
N PRO A 197 13.60 11.06 -11.11
CA PRO A 197 13.82 9.67 -10.79
C PRO A 197 14.96 9.47 -9.77
N VAL A 198 14.70 8.66 -8.76
CA VAL A 198 15.67 8.29 -7.73
C VAL A 198 15.71 6.78 -7.55
N LYS A 199 16.78 6.27 -6.93
CA LYS A 199 16.95 4.87 -6.53
C LYS A 199 17.30 4.79 -5.07
N ARG A 200 16.79 3.74 -4.42
CA ARG A 200 17.26 3.31 -3.09
C ARG A 200 18.07 2.04 -3.30
N GLU A 201 19.32 2.06 -2.86
CA GLU A 201 20.24 0.93 -3.05
C GLU A 201 19.69 -0.35 -2.41
N SER A 202 19.79 -1.47 -3.13
CA SER A 202 19.20 -2.76 -2.73
C SER A 202 19.99 -3.48 -1.64
N ASN A 203 21.26 -3.13 -1.45
CA ASN A 203 22.13 -3.72 -0.43
C ASN A 203 21.82 -3.23 0.99
N ASN A 204 20.87 -2.32 1.17
CA ASN A 204 20.44 -1.85 2.47
C ASN A 204 18.94 -1.51 2.46
N ALA A 205 18.09 -2.53 2.61
CA ALA A 205 16.63 -2.37 2.68
C ALA A 205 16.16 -1.48 3.85
N ASP A 206 17.04 -1.21 4.81
CA ASP A 206 16.84 -0.28 5.92
C ASP A 206 17.32 1.15 5.62
N ALA A 207 18.01 1.40 4.50
CA ALA A 207 18.51 2.74 4.18
C ALA A 207 17.36 3.70 3.91
N ASP A 208 17.36 4.87 4.54
CA ASP A 208 16.38 5.93 4.26
C ASP A 208 16.77 6.79 3.05
N ASP A 209 18.07 6.84 2.73
CA ASP A 209 18.58 7.69 1.66
C ASP A 209 18.37 7.10 0.27
N VAL A 210 18.22 8.01 -0.68
CA VAL A 210 18.07 7.72 -2.10
C VAL A 210 19.09 8.52 -2.89
N THR A 211 19.47 8.01 -4.06
CA THR A 211 20.38 8.66 -5.01
C THR A 211 19.62 8.97 -6.31
N ASP A 212 20.10 9.95 -7.08
CA ASP A 212 19.50 10.25 -8.38
C ASP A 212 19.64 9.04 -9.32
N ASP A 213 18.57 8.68 -10.03
CA ASP A 213 18.64 7.66 -11.07
C ASP A 213 19.19 8.28 -12.36
N THR A 214 20.49 8.07 -12.60
CA THR A 214 21.20 8.61 -13.77
C THR A 214 20.87 7.90 -15.08
N ASN A 215 20.12 6.79 -15.05
CA ASN A 215 19.72 6.07 -16.25
C ASN A 215 18.57 6.80 -16.94
N GLY A 216 18.98 7.77 -17.76
CA GLY A 216 18.19 8.81 -18.42
C GLY A 216 16.82 8.41 -18.95
N THR A 217 15.77 8.87 -18.26
CA THR A 217 14.54 9.45 -18.84
C THR A 217 13.84 10.34 -17.80
N LYS A 218 14.53 11.35 -17.24
CA LYS A 218 13.95 12.22 -16.20
C LYS A 218 13.02 13.29 -16.78
N ILE A 219 11.85 13.49 -16.18
CA ILE A 219 11.02 14.65 -16.49
C ILE A 219 11.78 15.92 -16.11
N ASP A 220 11.79 16.89 -17.02
CA ASP A 220 12.43 18.17 -16.79
C ASP A 220 11.66 18.96 -15.72
N THR A 221 12.36 19.67 -14.84
CA THR A 221 11.74 20.29 -13.67
C THR A 221 10.68 21.32 -14.02
N LYS A 222 10.78 21.95 -15.20
CA LYS A 222 9.75 22.85 -15.76
C LYS A 222 8.39 22.16 -15.98
N HIS A 223 8.39 20.84 -16.23
CA HIS A 223 7.17 20.06 -16.38
C HIS A 223 6.69 19.42 -15.07
N LEU A 224 7.48 19.51 -14.00
CA LEU A 224 7.06 19.05 -12.68
C LEU A 224 6.32 20.18 -11.95
N PRO A 225 5.21 19.87 -11.25
CA PRO A 225 4.60 20.80 -10.32
C PRO A 225 5.61 21.26 -9.26
N SER A 226 5.48 22.48 -8.73
CA SER A 226 6.38 22.99 -7.67
C SER A 226 6.43 22.10 -6.43
N THR A 227 5.38 21.33 -6.19
CA THR A 227 5.30 20.36 -5.09
C THR A 227 6.04 19.04 -5.34
N CYS A 228 6.51 18.79 -6.57
CA CYS A 228 7.23 17.59 -6.98
C CYS A 228 8.58 17.94 -7.63
N ARG A 229 9.37 18.77 -6.95
CA ARG A 229 10.74 19.18 -7.37
C ARG A 229 11.76 18.94 -6.26
N ASP A 230 11.49 17.99 -5.38
CA ASP A 230 12.41 17.62 -4.31
C ASP A 230 13.67 16.98 -4.91
N LYS A 231 14.84 17.27 -4.35
CA LYS A 231 16.11 16.60 -4.70
C LYS A 231 16.24 15.29 -3.93
N SER A 232 16.96 14.29 -4.44
CA SER A 232 17.28 13.06 -3.69
C SER A 232 17.89 13.32 -2.30
N THR A 233 18.71 14.37 -2.21
CA THR A 233 19.34 14.86 -0.97
C THR A 233 18.39 15.62 -0.04
N ALA A 234 17.10 15.76 -0.39
CA ALA A 234 16.13 16.42 0.47
C ALA A 234 16.09 15.71 1.83
N VAL A 235 16.25 16.52 2.89
CA VAL A 235 16.27 16.08 4.28
C VAL A 235 15.03 16.58 5.00
N CYS A 236 14.67 15.93 6.09
CA CYS A 236 13.69 16.43 7.03
C CYS A 236 14.26 17.64 7.77
N THR A 237 14.22 18.82 7.15
CA THR A 237 14.38 20.07 7.89
C THR A 237 13.12 20.31 8.70
N LYS A 238 13.28 20.44 10.02
CA LYS A 238 12.24 20.81 10.98
C LYS A 238 11.79 22.25 10.68
N HIS A 239 10.95 22.44 9.67
CA HIS A 239 10.47 23.77 9.32
C HIS A 239 9.31 24.16 10.25
N HIS A 240 9.62 24.93 11.29
CA HIS A 240 8.67 25.81 11.95
C HIS A 240 8.35 26.98 10.99
N ALA A 241 7.41 26.82 10.05
CA ALA A 241 6.88 27.91 9.22
C ALA A 241 5.49 27.53 8.61
N PRO A 242 4.60 28.50 8.31
CA PRO A 242 3.16 28.36 8.53
C PRO A 242 2.38 27.56 7.46
N ILE A 243 1.66 26.56 7.99
CA ILE A 243 0.44 25.78 7.65
C ILE A 243 -0.30 25.92 6.29
N SER A 244 -0.01 26.85 5.36
CA SER A 244 -0.91 27.04 4.20
C SER A 244 -0.75 26.02 3.04
N ASN A 245 0.43 25.41 2.84
CA ASN A 245 0.69 24.54 1.68
C ASN A 245 0.90 23.04 1.98
N THR A 246 0.97 22.67 3.26
CA THR A 246 1.24 21.27 3.68
C THR A 246 0.02 20.36 3.49
N SER A 247 -1.20 20.90 3.58
CA SER A 247 -2.45 20.14 3.44
C SER A 247 -2.68 19.59 2.02
N LYS A 248 -2.25 20.32 0.98
CA LYS A 248 -2.38 19.87 -0.42
C LYS A 248 -1.32 18.84 -0.82
N LYS A 249 -0.09 18.92 -0.27
CA LYS A 249 0.96 17.90 -0.47
C LYS A 249 0.53 16.53 0.08
N SER A 250 -0.11 16.51 1.26
CA SER A 250 -0.58 15.27 1.90
C SER A 250 -1.73 14.59 1.12
N ALA A 251 -2.58 15.35 0.43
CA ALA A 251 -3.74 14.81 -0.28
C ALA A 251 -3.36 14.02 -1.55
N VAL A 252 -2.38 14.47 -2.33
CA VAL A 252 -1.90 13.75 -3.52
C VAL A 252 -0.97 12.59 -3.14
N ALA A 253 -0.12 12.79 -2.13
CA ALA A 253 0.80 11.78 -1.60
C ALA A 253 0.09 10.62 -0.90
N GLY A 254 -1.09 10.85 -0.30
CA GLY A 254 -1.95 9.77 0.21
C GLY A 254 -2.82 9.10 -0.87
N TYR A 255 -3.30 9.85 -1.87
CA TYR A 255 -4.29 9.31 -2.82
C TYR A 255 -3.72 8.25 -3.77
N CYS A 256 -2.53 8.46 -4.36
CA CYS A 256 -1.97 7.51 -5.33
C CYS A 256 -1.60 6.14 -4.70
N PRO A 257 -0.95 6.07 -3.53
CA PRO A 257 -0.69 4.80 -2.84
C PRO A 257 -1.97 4.12 -2.35
N ASN A 258 -2.97 4.89 -1.90
CA ASN A 258 -4.19 4.34 -1.30
C ASN A 258 -5.22 3.90 -2.36
N HIS A 259 -5.24 4.51 -3.55
CA HIS A 259 -6.28 4.27 -4.57
C HIS A 259 -5.82 3.53 -5.81
N GLY A 260 -4.52 3.22 -5.95
CA GLY A 260 -3.96 2.54 -7.13
C GLY A 260 -4.20 3.30 -8.44
N THR A 261 -4.67 4.55 -8.34
CA THR A 261 -5.05 5.42 -9.44
C THR A 261 -4.65 6.84 -9.06
N TRP A 262 -4.01 7.55 -9.99
CA TRP A 262 -3.77 8.98 -9.82
C TRP A 262 -5.12 9.72 -9.77
N PRO A 263 -5.24 10.81 -8.99
CA PRO A 263 -6.46 11.61 -9.00
C PRO A 263 -6.80 12.05 -10.43
N LYS A 264 -8.07 11.97 -10.84
CA LYS A 264 -8.53 12.43 -12.16
C LYS A 264 -8.16 13.90 -12.45
N ASN A 265 -7.91 14.67 -11.40
CA ASN A 265 -7.52 16.08 -11.44
C ASN A 265 -6.01 16.31 -11.19
N PHE A 266 -5.16 15.28 -11.25
CA PHE A 266 -3.71 15.48 -11.33
C PHE A 266 -3.37 16.02 -12.71
N VAL A 267 -3.56 17.33 -12.87
CA VAL A 267 -3.23 18.06 -14.08
C VAL A 267 -1.74 18.41 -13.98
N ILE A 268 -0.89 17.69 -14.71
CA ILE A 268 0.36 18.28 -15.19
C ILE A 268 -0.11 19.37 -16.14
N PRO A 269 0.12 20.67 -15.85
CA PRO A 269 -0.45 21.76 -16.63
C PRO A 269 -0.04 21.58 -18.10
N ALA A 270 -1.02 21.16 -18.92
CA ALA A 270 -0.90 21.22 -20.35
C ALA A 270 -1.08 22.69 -20.73
N LYS A 271 0.06 23.39 -20.93
CA LYS A 271 0.16 24.83 -21.24
C LYS A 271 -0.45 25.73 -20.16
N ALA A 272 0.41 26.41 -19.39
CA ALA A 272 0.16 27.82 -19.16
C ALA A 272 0.45 28.51 -20.51
N GLY A 273 -0.56 29.17 -21.06
CA GLY A 273 -0.41 29.96 -22.27
C GLY A 273 0.49 31.17 -22.05
N ILE A 274 1.06 31.62 -23.18
CA ILE A 274 1.97 32.74 -23.41
C ILE A 274 3.43 32.45 -23.05
#